data_AF-A0A934A6U7-F1
#
_entry.id   AF-A0A934A6U7-F1
#
_cell.length_a   1.000
_cell.length_b   1.000
_cell.length_c   1.000
_cell.angle_alpha   90.00
_cell.angle_beta   90.00
_cell.angle_gamma   90.00
#
_symmetry.space_group_name_H-M   'P 1'
#
loop_
_entity.id
_entity.type
_entity.pdbx_description
1 polymer ?
#
loop_
_entity_poly.entity_id
_entity_poly.type
_entity_poly.pdbx_seq_one_letter_code
_entity_poly.pdbx_strand_id
1 'polypeptide(L)'
;MKMAKGDKVFFRHHQLPLGFNKTDPGDLKRVLAFLDDNSPAEPPVTLSKVFSRFSGQPDAWSGARIAEIISCLFSNHMISCSVNGNVFQHHHAGVFLETPDQWERILVIPRKRLVSSELDAVVSTCQKIFGMDCPPDQDDLAYFLVDCLKQWKASLTGFGRMAEAGQYPGAADIRSCLSFIQVWLTIPDPYDKIRALSDGKAALVSFSHIVVRLKDFYENGIGRWGSWQKSLEKFTAFQPEIEDDPEAAVGLSKLRRVLAMQSPWNDLECMDDIISRIKPVYDRIRDERFNMLQRDTLLQINRMIETISGLLENVHARDAVRNTALVELQKIKKAIELDRPGGLISKQREIAEQAFEKAQDIVLSQS
;
A
#
# COMPACT_ATOMS: atom_id res chain seq x y z
N MET A 1 31.94 -19.91 48.53
CA MET A 1 31.11 -19.13 49.48
C MET A 1 30.51 -17.96 48.69
N LYS A 2 29.24 -18.06 48.26
CA LYS A 2 28.08 -17.20 48.70
C LYS A 2 28.32 -15.69 48.46
N MET A 3 27.49 -14.86 47.81
CA MET A 3 26.13 -14.87 47.24
C MET A 3 26.04 -13.73 46.16
N ALA A 4 25.35 -13.88 45.02
CA ALA A 4 23.98 -13.44 44.65
C ALA A 4 23.64 -11.92 44.73
N LYS A 5 23.28 -11.30 43.59
CA LYS A 5 21.96 -10.68 43.26
C LYS A 5 22.06 -9.69 42.09
N GLY A 6 21.06 -9.70 41.21
CA GLY A 6 20.92 -8.77 40.08
C GLY A 6 19.76 -9.20 39.19
N ASP A 7 18.55 -8.97 39.69
CA ASP A 7 17.26 -9.44 39.18
C ASP A 7 16.94 -8.95 37.75
N LYS A 8 16.75 -9.89 36.82
CA LYS A 8 15.92 -9.69 35.62
C LYS A 8 14.51 -10.18 35.92
N VAL A 9 13.60 -9.26 36.21
CA VAL A 9 12.16 -9.51 36.31
C VAL A 9 11.62 -9.70 34.90
N PHE A 10 11.67 -10.92 34.40
CA PHE A 10 10.81 -11.37 33.31
C PHE A 10 9.39 -11.51 33.86
N PHE A 11 8.41 -10.97 33.13
CA PHE A 11 6.99 -11.15 33.36
C PHE A 11 6.64 -12.65 33.44
N ARG A 12 6.66 -13.20 34.66
CA ARG A 12 5.99 -14.46 34.96
C ARG A 12 4.51 -14.21 34.83
N HIS A 13 3.95 -14.68 33.71
CA HIS A 13 2.55 -15.09 33.67
C HIS A 13 2.32 -15.94 34.92
N HIS A 14 1.57 -15.41 35.88
CA HIS A 14 1.05 -16.22 36.96
C HIS A 14 0.00 -17.13 36.32
N GLN A 15 0.46 -18.25 35.76
CA GLN A 15 -0.35 -19.45 35.72
C GLN A 15 -0.71 -19.73 37.18
N LEU A 16 -1.97 -19.50 37.53
CA LEU A 16 -2.55 -20.08 38.74
C LEU A 16 -2.22 -21.59 38.72
N PRO A 17 -1.63 -22.14 39.80
CA PRO A 17 -1.35 -23.56 39.89
C PRO A 17 -2.65 -24.26 40.25
N LEU A 18 -3.56 -24.35 39.27
CA LEU A 18 -4.74 -25.21 39.38
C LEU A 18 -4.40 -26.47 38.60
N GLY A 19 -4.25 -27.58 39.30
CA GLY A 19 -4.14 -28.90 38.69
C GLY A 19 -5.43 -29.21 37.95
N PHE A 20 -5.51 -28.80 36.69
CA PHE A 20 -6.62 -29.13 35.79
C PHE A 20 -6.54 -30.62 35.44
N ASN A 21 -7.11 -31.46 36.31
CA ASN A 21 -7.54 -32.78 35.88
C ASN A 21 -8.49 -32.57 34.69
N LYS A 22 -8.21 -33.28 33.57
CA LYS A 22 -8.97 -33.23 32.33
C LYS A 22 -10.47 -33.29 32.65
N THR A 23 -11.15 -32.15 32.55
CA THR A 23 -12.62 -32.14 32.63
C THR A 23 -13.12 -32.95 31.45
N ASP A 24 -14.00 -33.92 31.70
CA ASP A 24 -14.44 -34.83 30.64
C ASP A 24 -15.15 -34.03 29.54
N PRO A 25 -14.81 -34.18 28.26
CA PRO A 25 -15.51 -33.50 27.17
C PRO A 25 -17.02 -33.76 27.17
N GLY A 26 -17.48 -34.90 27.70
CA GLY A 26 -18.89 -35.20 27.90
C GLY A 26 -19.54 -34.29 28.94
N ASP A 27 -18.89 -34.03 30.06
CA ASP A 27 -19.39 -33.13 31.12
C ASP A 27 -19.56 -31.69 30.60
N LEU A 28 -18.56 -31.19 29.86
CA LEU A 28 -18.61 -29.86 29.23
C LEU A 28 -19.83 -29.74 28.29
N LYS A 29 -20.04 -30.77 27.46
CA LYS A 29 -21.18 -30.82 26.51
C LYS A 29 -22.53 -30.85 27.22
N ARG A 30 -22.66 -31.55 28.35
CA ARG A 30 -23.92 -31.61 29.12
C ARG A 30 -24.32 -30.23 29.64
N VAL A 31 -23.37 -29.46 30.16
CA VAL A 31 -23.65 -28.09 30.64
C VAL A 31 -24.01 -27.18 29.48
N LEU A 32 -23.27 -27.24 28.37
CA LEU A 32 -23.59 -26.44 27.18
C LEU A 32 -24.98 -26.78 26.61
N ALA A 33 -25.32 -28.06 26.46
CA ALA A 33 -26.64 -28.47 26.00
C ALA A 33 -27.76 -27.94 26.92
N PHE A 34 -27.55 -28.00 28.24
CA PHE A 34 -28.50 -27.41 29.19
C PHE A 34 -28.64 -25.89 29.01
N LEU A 35 -27.54 -25.16 28.80
CA LEU A 35 -27.57 -23.72 28.57
C LEU A 35 -28.24 -23.38 27.23
N ASP A 36 -27.98 -24.14 26.17
CA ASP A 36 -28.57 -23.96 24.85
C ASP A 36 -30.08 -24.23 24.86
N ASP A 37 -30.53 -25.31 25.50
CA ASP A 37 -31.96 -25.63 25.69
C ASP A 37 -32.71 -24.52 26.43
N ASN A 38 -32.00 -23.78 27.30
CA ASN A 38 -32.54 -22.67 28.07
C ASN A 38 -32.17 -21.29 27.49
N SER A 39 -31.48 -21.24 26.35
CA SER A 39 -31.11 -19.99 25.67
C SER A 39 -32.29 -19.09 25.28
N PRO A 40 -33.49 -19.60 24.89
CA PRO A 40 -34.64 -18.73 24.60
C PRO A 40 -35.33 -18.17 25.85
N ALA A 41 -34.88 -18.50 27.07
CA ALA A 41 -35.48 -17.99 28.29
C ALA A 41 -35.08 -16.52 28.55
N GLU A 42 -36.06 -15.69 28.91
CA GLU A 42 -35.83 -14.36 29.49
C GLU A 42 -36.27 -14.36 30.97
N PRO A 43 -35.36 -14.10 31.94
CA PRO A 43 -33.92 -13.82 31.78
C PRO A 43 -33.06 -15.08 31.52
N PRO A 44 -31.79 -14.90 31.07
CA PRO A 44 -30.83 -15.99 30.90
C PRO A 44 -30.61 -16.83 32.16
N VAL A 45 -30.07 -18.04 32.00
CA VAL A 45 -29.82 -18.99 33.09
C VAL A 45 -28.87 -18.39 34.13
N THR A 46 -29.25 -18.43 35.41
CA THR A 46 -28.37 -18.05 36.52
C THR A 46 -27.38 -19.16 36.86
N LEU A 47 -26.23 -18.81 37.43
CA LEU A 47 -25.24 -19.76 37.90
C LEU A 47 -25.85 -20.72 38.94
N SER A 48 -26.69 -20.21 39.85
CA SER A 48 -27.42 -21.03 40.81
C SER A 48 -28.31 -22.10 40.16
N LYS A 49 -28.98 -21.76 39.06
CA LYS A 49 -29.80 -22.71 38.29
C LYS A 49 -28.95 -23.81 37.66
N VAL A 50 -27.73 -23.49 37.19
CA VAL A 50 -26.77 -24.50 36.72
C VAL A 50 -26.38 -25.44 37.86
N PHE A 51 -25.99 -24.90 39.02
CA PHE A 51 -25.62 -25.71 40.17
C PHE A 51 -26.76 -26.64 40.62
N SER A 52 -27.96 -26.10 40.80
CA SER A 52 -29.16 -26.86 41.19
C SER A 52 -29.50 -27.99 40.23
N ARG A 53 -29.30 -27.77 38.92
CA ARG A 53 -29.58 -28.76 37.87
C ARG A 53 -28.68 -29.99 37.96
N PHE A 54 -27.39 -29.78 38.27
CA PHE A 54 -26.35 -30.82 38.21
C PHE A 54 -25.98 -31.38 39.59
N SER A 55 -26.38 -30.75 40.69
CA SER A 55 -26.21 -31.29 42.05
C SER A 55 -27.37 -32.16 42.53
N GLY A 56 -28.52 -32.14 41.85
CA GLY A 56 -29.76 -32.80 42.29
C GLY A 56 -30.13 -34.12 41.58
N GLN A 57 -29.20 -34.76 40.85
CA GLN A 57 -29.47 -35.97 40.05
C GLN A 57 -28.91 -37.25 40.69
N PRO A 58 -29.36 -38.45 40.27
CA PRO A 58 -28.79 -39.73 40.73
C PRO A 58 -27.27 -39.84 40.50
N ASP A 59 -26.76 -39.24 39.41
CA ASP A 59 -25.33 -39.09 39.09
C ASP A 59 -24.84 -37.64 39.34
N ALA A 60 -25.25 -37.03 40.45
CA ALA A 60 -24.95 -35.63 40.76
C ALA A 60 -23.45 -35.34 40.84
N TRP A 61 -23.07 -34.16 40.34
CA TRP A 61 -21.74 -33.62 40.53
C TRP A 61 -21.64 -32.86 41.85
N SER A 62 -20.45 -32.88 42.45
CA SER A 62 -20.14 -32.01 43.59
C SER A 62 -20.11 -30.55 43.15
N GLY A 63 -20.37 -29.62 44.08
CA GLY A 63 -20.27 -28.18 43.78
C GLY A 63 -18.89 -27.79 43.23
N ALA A 64 -17.82 -28.34 43.80
CA ALA A 64 -16.46 -28.12 43.30
C ALA A 64 -16.30 -28.58 41.83
N ARG A 65 -16.89 -29.73 41.46
CA ARG A 65 -16.85 -30.22 40.07
C ARG A 65 -17.63 -29.33 39.12
N ILE A 66 -18.81 -28.85 39.52
CA ILE A 66 -19.61 -27.92 38.71
C ILE A 66 -18.83 -26.61 38.50
N ALA A 67 -18.21 -26.08 39.56
CA ALA A 67 -17.35 -24.90 39.50
C ALA A 67 -16.16 -25.09 38.55
N GLU A 68 -15.49 -26.24 38.59
CA GLU A 68 -14.41 -26.60 37.66
C GLU A 68 -14.89 -26.60 36.21
N ILE A 69 -16.04 -27.24 35.92
CA ILE A 69 -16.62 -27.31 34.58
C ILE A 69 -16.93 -25.91 34.06
N ILE A 70 -17.58 -25.07 34.87
CA ILE A 70 -17.95 -23.70 34.48
C ILE A 70 -16.70 -22.84 34.29
N SER A 71 -15.70 -22.97 35.16
CA SER A 71 -14.41 -22.30 35.00
C SER A 71 -13.73 -22.73 33.69
N CYS A 72 -13.77 -24.02 33.36
CA CYS A 72 -13.22 -24.54 32.12
C CYS A 72 -13.96 -23.97 30.89
N LEU A 73 -15.29 -23.97 30.89
CA LEU A 73 -16.09 -23.38 29.81
C LEU A 73 -15.84 -21.88 29.64
N PHE A 74 -15.70 -21.15 30.74
CA PHE A 74 -15.43 -19.71 30.74
C PHE A 74 -14.02 -19.40 30.22
N SER A 75 -13.00 -20.11 30.72
CA SER A 75 -11.62 -19.95 30.27
C SER A 75 -11.41 -20.34 28.82
N ASN A 76 -12.17 -21.33 28.31
CA ASN A 76 -12.18 -21.70 26.90
C ASN A 76 -13.14 -20.85 26.05
N HIS A 77 -13.67 -19.74 26.58
CA HIS A 77 -14.53 -18.82 25.83
C HIS A 77 -15.82 -19.44 25.24
N MET A 78 -16.28 -20.57 25.79
CA MET A 78 -17.51 -21.25 25.38
C MET A 78 -18.76 -20.60 25.99
N ILE A 79 -18.61 -19.96 27.15
CA ILE A 79 -19.65 -19.21 27.84
C ILE A 79 -19.15 -17.81 28.18
N SER A 80 -20.08 -16.89 28.39
CA SER A 80 -19.85 -15.60 29.02
C SER A 80 -20.67 -15.52 30.29
N CYS A 81 -20.12 -14.85 31.30
CA CYS A 81 -20.82 -14.62 32.56
C CYS A 81 -21.03 -13.13 32.75
N SER A 82 -22.17 -12.71 33.31
CA SER A 82 -22.42 -11.29 33.60
C SER A 82 -23.25 -11.07 34.85
N VAL A 83 -23.09 -9.91 35.47
CA VAL A 83 -23.91 -9.45 36.61
C VAL A 83 -24.38 -8.03 36.32
N ASN A 84 -25.69 -7.78 36.39
CA ASN A 84 -26.29 -6.46 36.11
C ASN A 84 -25.83 -5.85 34.77
N GLY A 85 -25.64 -6.68 33.74
CA GLY A 85 -25.16 -6.27 32.42
C GLY A 85 -23.64 -6.13 32.27
N ASN A 86 -22.86 -6.26 33.35
CA ASN A 86 -21.40 -6.22 33.27
C ASN A 86 -20.84 -7.63 33.03
N VAL A 87 -20.17 -7.83 31.88
CA VAL A 87 -19.56 -9.10 31.49
C VAL A 87 -18.27 -9.34 32.28
N PHE A 88 -18.09 -10.56 32.76
CA PHE A 88 -16.92 -10.99 33.51
C PHE A 88 -15.69 -11.03 32.60
N GLN A 89 -14.60 -10.43 33.06
CA GLN A 89 -13.25 -10.63 32.52
C GLN A 89 -12.58 -11.88 33.09
N HIS A 90 -11.49 -12.34 32.46
CA HIS A 90 -10.78 -13.57 32.82
C HIS A 90 -10.38 -13.67 34.30
N HIS A 91 -10.02 -12.55 34.94
CA HIS A 91 -9.63 -12.51 36.35
C HIS A 91 -10.79 -12.74 37.34
N HIS A 92 -12.04 -12.71 36.89
CA HIS A 92 -13.22 -13.00 37.72
C HIS A 92 -13.51 -14.49 37.83
N ALA A 93 -12.74 -15.38 37.17
CA ALA A 93 -12.99 -16.82 37.19
C ALA A 93 -12.98 -17.44 38.61
N GLY A 94 -12.28 -16.81 39.57
CA GLY A 94 -12.28 -17.24 40.97
C GLY A 94 -13.67 -17.26 41.61
N VAL A 95 -14.61 -16.43 41.13
CA VAL A 95 -15.98 -16.36 41.65
C VAL A 95 -16.73 -17.68 41.51
N PHE A 96 -16.38 -18.52 40.52
CA PHE A 96 -17.01 -19.83 40.36
C PHE A 96 -16.64 -20.81 41.47
N LEU A 97 -15.50 -20.59 42.15
CA LEU A 97 -15.02 -21.39 43.27
C LEU A 97 -15.46 -20.82 44.64
N GLU A 98 -16.05 -19.62 44.67
CA GLU A 98 -16.46 -18.88 45.87
C GLU A 98 -17.98 -18.96 46.13
N THR A 99 -18.46 -18.32 47.21
CA THR A 99 -19.70 -18.65 47.93
C THR A 99 -21.03 -18.53 47.14
N PRO A 100 -22.04 -19.39 47.43
CA PRO A 100 -23.29 -19.51 46.67
C PRO A 100 -24.18 -18.26 46.58
N ASP A 101 -24.08 -17.33 47.54
CA ASP A 101 -25.00 -16.20 47.70
C ASP A 101 -24.97 -15.23 46.49
N GLN A 102 -23.89 -15.24 45.70
CA GLN A 102 -23.76 -14.43 44.50
C GLN A 102 -24.23 -15.14 43.22
N TRP A 103 -24.40 -16.47 43.26
CA TRP A 103 -24.67 -17.26 42.06
C TRP A 103 -26.06 -17.01 41.45
N GLU A 104 -27.02 -16.55 42.24
CA GLU A 104 -28.34 -16.14 41.73
C GLU A 104 -28.28 -14.88 40.86
N ARG A 105 -27.23 -14.06 41.01
CA ARG A 105 -27.07 -12.80 40.28
C ARG A 105 -26.22 -12.93 39.02
N ILE A 106 -25.51 -14.04 38.88
CA ILE A 106 -24.59 -14.28 37.77
C ILE A 106 -25.36 -14.99 36.66
N LEU A 107 -25.52 -14.32 35.52
CA LEU A 107 -26.06 -14.90 34.31
C LEU A 107 -24.96 -15.66 33.57
N VAL A 108 -25.27 -16.87 33.12
CA VAL A 108 -24.39 -17.73 32.32
C VAL A 108 -24.98 -17.85 30.92
N ILE A 109 -24.25 -17.36 29.93
CA ILE A 109 -24.74 -17.20 28.56
C ILE A 109 -23.84 -17.99 27.62
N PRO A 110 -24.37 -18.97 26.86
CA PRO A 110 -23.58 -19.69 25.86
C PRO A 110 -23.13 -18.73 24.75
N ARG A 111 -21.88 -18.88 24.30
CA ARG A 111 -21.33 -18.06 23.21
C ARG A 111 -21.48 -18.80 21.88
N LYS A 112 -21.85 -18.06 20.84
CA LYS A 112 -21.88 -18.59 19.48
C LYS A 112 -20.48 -18.95 19.01
N ARG A 113 -20.34 -20.11 18.39
CA ARG A 113 -19.07 -20.59 17.82
C ARG A 113 -19.29 -21.24 16.47
N LEU A 114 -18.32 -21.07 15.57
CA LEU A 114 -18.28 -21.87 14.36
C LEU A 114 -18.01 -23.33 14.70
N VAL A 115 -18.51 -24.22 13.86
CA VAL A 115 -18.17 -25.65 13.94
C VAL A 115 -16.68 -25.81 13.59
N SER A 116 -15.99 -26.75 14.24
CA SER A 116 -14.54 -26.94 14.10
C SER A 116 -14.07 -27.00 12.64
N SER A 117 -14.78 -27.72 11.77
CA SER A 117 -14.44 -27.80 10.33
C SER A 117 -14.56 -26.47 9.59
N GLU A 118 -15.51 -25.61 9.96
CA GLU A 118 -15.65 -24.28 9.38
C GLU A 118 -14.52 -23.36 9.86
N LEU A 119 -14.22 -23.40 11.16
CA LEU A 119 -13.12 -22.62 11.75
C LEU A 119 -11.77 -23.02 11.15
N ASP A 120 -11.48 -24.32 11.04
CA ASP A 120 -10.26 -24.84 10.41
C ASP A 120 -10.12 -24.38 8.96
N ALA A 121 -11.22 -24.33 8.21
CA ALA A 121 -11.23 -23.84 6.84
C ALA A 121 -10.92 -22.32 6.76
N VAL A 122 -11.40 -21.53 7.73
CA VAL A 122 -11.07 -20.11 7.83
C VAL A 122 -9.60 -19.94 8.21
N VAL A 123 -9.12 -20.64 9.25
CA VAL A 123 -7.72 -20.62 9.70
C VAL A 123 -6.78 -20.95 8.54
N SER A 124 -7.03 -22.05 7.82
CA SER A 124 -6.23 -22.44 6.65
C SER A 124 -6.21 -21.37 5.56
N THR A 125 -7.32 -20.66 5.37
CA THR A 125 -7.41 -19.59 4.38
C THR A 125 -6.59 -18.37 4.82
N CYS A 126 -6.71 -17.96 6.08
CA CYS A 126 -5.93 -16.87 6.65
C CYS A 126 -4.43 -17.17 6.63
N GLN A 127 -4.01 -18.40 6.95
CA GLN A 127 -2.61 -18.83 6.85
C GLN A 127 -2.04 -18.64 5.45
N LYS A 128 -2.81 -19.00 4.40
CA LYS A 128 -2.40 -18.81 3.00
C LYS A 128 -2.31 -17.33 2.62
N ILE A 129 -3.23 -16.50 3.11
CA ILE A 129 -3.31 -15.08 2.78
C ILE A 129 -2.21 -14.27 3.45
N PHE A 130 -1.98 -14.52 4.74
CA PHE A 130 -1.03 -13.74 5.54
C PHE A 130 0.36 -14.37 5.59
N GLY A 131 0.51 -15.64 5.21
CA GLY A 131 1.79 -16.35 5.26
C GLY A 131 2.31 -16.56 6.68
N MET A 132 1.41 -16.63 7.67
CA MET A 132 1.71 -16.70 9.10
C MET A 132 0.85 -17.75 9.79
N ASP A 133 1.37 -18.32 10.88
CA ASP A 133 0.61 -19.20 11.74
C ASP A 133 -0.54 -18.43 12.40
N CYS A 134 -1.77 -18.85 12.09
CA CYS A 134 -2.99 -18.28 12.64
C CYS A 134 -3.44 -19.08 13.87
N PRO A 135 -3.91 -18.41 14.95
CA PRO A 135 -4.47 -19.10 16.11
C PRO A 135 -5.67 -19.98 15.73
N PRO A 136 -5.82 -21.17 16.34
CA PRO A 136 -6.93 -22.08 16.05
C PRO A 136 -8.21 -21.75 16.83
N ASP A 137 -8.15 -20.95 17.90
CA ASP A 137 -9.34 -20.48 18.62
C ASP A 137 -9.96 -19.26 17.90
N GLN A 138 -11.29 -19.22 17.89
CA GLN A 138 -12.07 -18.19 17.19
C GLN A 138 -11.78 -16.77 17.68
N ASP A 139 -11.66 -16.57 18.99
CA ASP A 139 -11.47 -15.26 19.59
C ASP A 139 -10.04 -14.78 19.33
N ASP A 140 -9.07 -15.65 19.58
CA ASP A 140 -7.65 -15.38 19.29
C ASP A 140 -7.43 -15.09 17.80
N LEU A 141 -8.08 -15.84 16.91
CA LEU A 141 -8.05 -15.60 15.47
C LEU A 141 -8.64 -14.23 15.13
N ALA A 142 -9.77 -13.85 15.74
CA ALA A 142 -10.38 -12.55 15.50
C ALA A 142 -9.45 -11.40 15.91
N TYR A 143 -8.79 -11.49 17.06
CA TYR A 143 -7.80 -10.51 17.52
C TYR A 143 -6.58 -10.44 16.59
N PHE A 144 -6.02 -11.61 16.22
CA PHE A 144 -4.92 -11.70 15.26
C PHE A 144 -5.26 -11.01 13.93
N LEU A 145 -6.46 -11.28 13.40
CA LEU A 145 -6.92 -10.69 12.13
C LEU A 145 -7.15 -9.18 12.22
N VAL A 146 -7.57 -8.66 13.38
CA VAL A 146 -7.65 -7.21 13.60
C VAL A 146 -6.29 -6.56 13.38
N ASP A 147 -5.21 -7.15 13.89
CA ASP A 147 -3.87 -6.61 13.75
C ASP A 147 -3.36 -6.72 12.31
N CYS A 148 -3.56 -7.86 11.65
CA CYS A 148 -3.22 -8.02 10.23
C CYS A 148 -3.94 -7.00 9.33
N LEU A 149 -5.26 -6.83 9.52
CA LEU A 149 -6.04 -5.91 8.70
C LEU A 149 -5.76 -4.44 9.03
N LYS A 150 -5.37 -4.11 10.27
CA LYS A 150 -4.84 -2.78 10.60
C LYS A 150 -3.55 -2.46 9.87
N GLN A 151 -2.64 -3.44 9.74
CA GLN A 151 -1.41 -3.26 8.96
C GLN A 151 -1.73 -3.01 7.48
N TRP A 152 -2.61 -3.82 6.88
CA TRP A 152 -3.07 -3.59 5.51
C TRP A 152 -3.71 -2.21 5.35
N LYS A 153 -4.59 -1.81 6.28
CA LYS A 153 -5.21 -0.49 6.29
C LYS A 153 -4.16 0.63 6.31
N ALA A 154 -3.13 0.51 7.13
CA ALA A 154 -2.06 1.51 7.22
C ALA A 154 -1.31 1.66 5.89
N SER A 155 -0.86 0.55 5.28
CA SER A 155 -0.20 0.56 3.97
C SER A 155 -1.10 1.13 2.87
N LEU A 156 -2.33 0.64 2.77
CA LEU A 156 -3.31 1.09 1.77
C LEU A 156 -3.66 2.57 1.93
N THR A 157 -3.71 3.10 3.15
CA THR A 157 -3.93 4.53 3.38
C THR A 157 -2.76 5.36 2.87
N GLY A 158 -1.52 4.89 3.07
CA GLY A 158 -0.33 5.53 2.50
C GLY A 158 -0.35 5.55 0.98
N PHE A 159 -0.64 4.39 0.36
CA PHE A 159 -0.75 4.27 -1.10
C PHE A 159 -1.90 5.11 -1.66
N GLY A 160 -3.05 5.16 -0.96
CA GLY A 160 -4.21 5.93 -1.35
C GLY A 160 -3.93 7.41 -1.54
N ARG A 161 -3.17 8.03 -0.61
CA ARG A 161 -2.77 9.45 -0.73
C ARG A 161 -1.97 9.73 -2.00
N MET A 162 -1.13 8.78 -2.41
CA MET A 162 -0.32 8.91 -3.63
C MET A 162 -1.17 8.68 -4.89
N ALA A 163 -2.07 7.71 -4.85
CA ALA A 163 -2.99 7.41 -5.95
C ALA A 163 -3.97 8.57 -6.22
N GLU A 164 -4.51 9.17 -5.15
CA GLU A 164 -5.47 10.28 -5.22
C GLU A 164 -4.85 11.57 -5.78
N ALA A 165 -3.53 11.75 -5.66
CA ALA A 165 -2.81 12.83 -6.34
C ALA A 165 -2.79 12.68 -7.87
N GLY A 166 -3.33 11.58 -8.41
CA GLY A 166 -3.50 11.33 -9.85
C GLY A 166 -2.24 10.85 -10.55
N GLN A 167 -1.15 10.63 -9.83
CA GLN A 167 0.15 10.26 -10.41
C GLN A 167 0.35 8.75 -10.56
N TYR A 168 -0.39 7.94 -9.80
CA TYR A 168 -0.18 6.50 -9.65
C TYR A 168 -1.50 5.71 -9.75
N PRO A 169 -1.46 4.48 -10.30
CA PRO A 169 -2.65 3.64 -10.48
C PRO A 169 -3.12 3.00 -9.16
N GLY A 170 -4.33 2.42 -9.19
CA GLY A 170 -4.86 1.58 -8.10
C GLY A 170 -5.82 2.28 -7.15
N ALA A 171 -6.24 3.52 -7.41
CA ALA A 171 -7.14 4.26 -6.50
C ALA A 171 -8.48 3.54 -6.25
N ALA A 172 -9.07 2.90 -7.27
CA ALA A 172 -10.30 2.12 -7.12
C ALA A 172 -10.09 0.84 -6.30
N ASP A 173 -8.99 0.12 -6.56
CA ASP A 173 -8.59 -1.10 -5.86
C ASP A 173 -8.34 -0.80 -4.36
N ILE A 174 -7.60 0.27 -4.07
CA ILE A 174 -7.30 0.75 -2.71
C ILE A 174 -8.59 1.08 -1.95
N ARG A 175 -9.50 1.86 -2.55
CA ARG A 175 -10.78 2.24 -1.92
C ARG A 175 -11.63 1.02 -1.60
N SER A 176 -11.69 0.05 -2.52
CA SER A 176 -12.47 -1.17 -2.33
C SER A 176 -11.94 -2.01 -1.16
N CYS A 177 -10.62 -2.22 -1.11
CA CYS A 177 -9.96 -2.91 0.01
C CYS A 177 -10.17 -2.16 1.34
N LEU A 178 -9.99 -0.84 1.37
CA LEU A 178 -10.17 -0.03 2.57
C LEU A 178 -11.61 -0.08 3.07
N SER A 179 -12.61 -0.01 2.18
CA SER A 179 -14.02 -0.11 2.55
C SER A 179 -14.34 -1.44 3.22
N PHE A 180 -13.88 -2.55 2.66
CA PHE A 180 -14.05 -3.88 3.25
C PHE A 180 -13.42 -3.96 4.65
N ILE A 181 -12.16 -3.53 4.78
CA ILE A 181 -11.45 -3.57 6.06
C ILE A 181 -12.14 -2.71 7.11
N GLN A 182 -12.61 -1.52 6.76
CA GLN A 182 -13.29 -0.63 7.68
C GLN A 182 -14.58 -1.25 8.21
N VAL A 183 -15.43 -1.80 7.34
CA VAL A 183 -16.66 -2.48 7.74
C VAL A 183 -16.35 -3.65 8.67
N TRP A 184 -15.41 -4.52 8.30
CA TRP A 184 -15.07 -5.68 9.12
C TRP A 184 -14.51 -5.30 10.49
N LEU A 185 -13.70 -4.23 10.58
CA LEU A 185 -13.14 -3.75 11.85
C LEU A 185 -14.22 -3.23 12.81
N THR A 186 -15.37 -2.75 12.32
CA THR A 186 -16.48 -2.27 13.17
C THR A 186 -17.29 -3.38 13.85
N ILE A 187 -17.20 -4.62 13.35
CA ILE A 187 -17.92 -5.76 13.94
C ILE A 187 -17.35 -5.99 15.36
N PRO A 188 -18.16 -5.93 16.43
CA PRO A 188 -17.66 -5.99 17.81
C PRO A 188 -17.39 -7.43 18.26
N ASP A 189 -18.26 -8.37 17.88
CA ASP A 189 -18.22 -9.74 18.37
C ASP A 189 -17.27 -10.64 17.54
N PRO A 190 -16.41 -11.46 18.18
CA PRO A 190 -15.51 -12.37 17.48
C PRO A 190 -16.20 -13.41 16.58
N TYR A 191 -17.35 -13.95 17.00
CA TYR A 191 -18.09 -14.91 16.17
C TYR A 191 -18.58 -14.22 14.89
N ASP A 192 -19.21 -13.05 15.02
CA ASP A 192 -19.71 -12.30 13.87
C ASP A 192 -18.56 -11.88 12.93
N LYS A 193 -17.38 -11.54 13.47
CA LYS A 193 -16.17 -11.25 12.68
C LYS A 193 -15.74 -12.43 11.83
N ILE A 194 -15.56 -13.61 12.45
CA ILE A 194 -15.11 -14.81 11.75
C ILE A 194 -16.19 -15.29 10.77
N ARG A 195 -17.47 -15.17 11.13
CA ARG A 195 -18.58 -15.51 10.25
C ARG A 195 -18.61 -14.63 9.00
N ALA A 196 -18.54 -13.30 9.17
CA ALA A 196 -18.50 -12.37 8.05
C ALA A 196 -17.30 -12.63 7.12
N LEU A 197 -16.16 -13.04 7.67
CA LEU A 197 -14.97 -13.39 6.90
C LEU A 197 -15.12 -14.73 6.17
N SER A 198 -15.75 -15.72 6.79
CA SER A 198 -16.08 -17.01 6.18
C SER A 198 -17.02 -16.81 4.98
N ASP A 199 -18.09 -16.05 5.18
CA ASP A 199 -19.07 -15.73 4.13
C ASP A 199 -18.43 -14.88 3.01
N GLY A 200 -17.48 -14.00 3.36
CA GLY A 200 -16.71 -13.14 2.45
C GLY A 200 -15.40 -13.73 1.93
N LYS A 201 -15.17 -15.05 2.06
CA LYS A 201 -13.86 -15.69 1.81
C LYS A 201 -13.27 -15.39 0.43
N ALA A 202 -14.10 -15.46 -0.63
CA ALA A 202 -13.64 -15.20 -2.00
C ALA A 202 -13.17 -13.75 -2.18
N ALA A 203 -13.88 -12.80 -1.57
CA ALA A 203 -13.49 -11.39 -1.61
C ALA A 203 -12.16 -11.17 -0.86
N LEU A 204 -11.98 -11.80 0.31
CA LEU A 204 -10.73 -11.68 1.06
C LEU A 204 -9.52 -12.20 0.27
N VAL A 205 -9.65 -13.34 -0.41
CA VAL A 205 -8.58 -13.87 -1.28
C VAL A 205 -8.30 -12.92 -2.44
N SER A 206 -9.35 -12.38 -3.10
CA SER A 206 -9.15 -11.38 -4.15
C SER A 206 -8.42 -10.14 -3.63
N PHE A 207 -8.81 -9.64 -2.45
CA PHE A 207 -8.17 -8.50 -1.81
C PHE A 207 -6.72 -8.80 -1.40
N SER A 208 -6.37 -10.01 -0.99
CA SER A 208 -4.98 -10.34 -0.67
C SER A 208 -4.09 -10.22 -1.91
N HIS A 209 -4.54 -10.70 -3.07
CA HIS A 209 -3.80 -10.54 -4.32
C HIS A 209 -3.66 -9.07 -4.72
N ILE A 210 -4.72 -8.27 -4.53
CA ILE A 210 -4.68 -6.82 -4.77
C ILE A 210 -3.68 -6.13 -3.84
N VAL A 211 -3.71 -6.42 -2.54
CA VAL A 211 -2.83 -5.81 -1.54
C VAL A 211 -1.37 -6.16 -1.81
N VAL A 212 -1.05 -7.43 -2.08
CA VAL A 212 0.32 -7.86 -2.42
C VAL A 212 0.84 -7.10 -3.64
N ARG A 213 0.01 -7.00 -4.67
CA ARG A 213 0.37 -6.29 -5.90
C ARG A 213 0.56 -4.78 -5.69
N LEU A 214 -0.35 -4.14 -4.97
CA LEU A 214 -0.23 -2.73 -4.62
C LEU A 214 1.04 -2.49 -3.80
N LYS A 215 1.31 -3.35 -2.83
CA LYS A 215 2.53 -3.25 -2.01
C LYS A 215 3.78 -3.33 -2.89
N ASP A 216 3.88 -4.33 -3.76
CA ASP A 216 5.02 -4.45 -4.67
C ASP A 216 5.19 -3.22 -5.58
N PHE A 217 4.09 -2.72 -6.15
CA PHE A 217 4.13 -1.53 -6.99
C PHE A 217 4.56 -0.27 -6.21
N TYR A 218 3.95 0.00 -5.05
CA TYR A 218 4.20 1.23 -4.29
C TYR A 218 5.54 1.20 -3.53
N GLU A 219 6.05 0.02 -3.18
CA GLU A 219 7.34 -0.10 -2.50
C GLU A 219 8.52 -0.21 -3.49
N ASN A 220 8.34 -0.94 -4.61
CA ASN A 220 9.44 -1.25 -5.54
C ASN A 220 9.25 -0.65 -6.94
N GLY A 221 8.01 -0.44 -7.39
CA GLY A 221 7.65 -0.08 -8.78
C GLY A 221 7.58 1.41 -9.10
N ILE A 222 7.45 2.29 -8.10
CA ILE A 222 7.23 3.73 -8.30
C ILE A 222 8.33 4.38 -9.16
N GLY A 223 9.59 4.02 -8.94
CA GLY A 223 10.72 4.58 -9.68
C GLY A 223 10.63 4.26 -11.18
N ARG A 224 10.27 3.02 -11.52
CA ARG A 224 10.09 2.60 -12.92
C ARG A 224 8.90 3.31 -13.55
N TRP A 225 7.77 3.40 -12.84
CA TRP A 225 6.60 4.15 -13.30
C TRP A 225 6.91 5.61 -13.63
N GLY A 226 7.63 6.31 -12.75
CA GLY A 226 8.05 7.69 -12.99
C GLY A 226 9.00 7.83 -14.18
N SER A 227 9.87 6.84 -14.42
CA SER A 227 10.74 6.79 -15.61
C SER A 227 9.92 6.64 -16.90
N TRP A 228 8.87 5.83 -16.88
CA TRP A 228 7.96 5.64 -18.01
C TRP A 228 7.15 6.90 -18.30
N GLN A 229 6.64 7.58 -17.28
CA GLN A 229 5.96 8.88 -17.43
C GLN A 229 6.87 9.93 -18.07
N LYS A 230 8.13 10.05 -17.61
CA LYS A 230 9.12 10.95 -18.22
C LYS A 230 9.46 10.60 -19.66
N SER A 231 9.51 9.30 -19.98
CA SER A 231 9.72 8.84 -21.36
C SER A 231 8.53 9.22 -22.25
N LEU A 232 7.30 8.99 -21.77
CA LEU A 232 6.08 9.39 -22.48
C LEU A 232 6.03 10.90 -22.74
N GLU A 233 6.38 11.72 -21.74
CA GLU A 233 6.43 13.19 -21.88
C GLU A 233 7.40 13.60 -23.00
N LYS A 234 8.61 13.04 -23.00
CA LYS A 234 9.61 13.27 -24.05
C LYS A 234 9.11 12.84 -25.42
N PHE A 235 8.55 11.64 -25.54
CA PHE A 235 8.07 11.14 -26.82
C PHE A 235 6.88 11.96 -27.34
N THR A 236 5.99 12.40 -26.46
CA THR A 236 4.81 13.21 -26.84
C THR A 236 5.22 14.56 -27.44
N ALA A 237 6.35 15.15 -27.04
CA ALA A 237 6.88 16.39 -27.64
C ALA A 237 7.32 16.24 -29.11
N PHE A 238 7.52 15.01 -29.59
CA PHE A 238 7.90 14.67 -30.96
C PHE A 238 6.86 13.74 -31.61
N GLN A 239 5.61 13.79 -31.13
CA GLN A 239 4.56 12.87 -31.58
C GLN A 239 4.37 12.82 -33.11
N PRO A 240 4.30 13.95 -33.84
CA PRO A 240 4.08 13.90 -35.29
C PRO A 240 5.14 13.07 -36.03
N GLU A 241 6.41 13.25 -35.70
CA GLU A 241 7.50 12.52 -36.35
C GLU A 241 7.65 11.07 -35.85
N ILE A 242 7.28 10.81 -34.60
CA ILE A 242 7.24 9.43 -34.09
C ILE A 242 6.13 8.64 -34.78
N GLU A 243 5.02 9.29 -35.15
CA GLU A 243 3.89 8.67 -35.84
C GLU A 243 4.21 8.27 -37.29
N ASP A 244 5.27 8.82 -37.89
CA ASP A 244 5.76 8.41 -39.21
C ASP A 244 6.42 7.03 -39.20
N ASP A 245 6.85 6.53 -38.03
CA ASP A 245 7.36 5.18 -37.84
C ASP A 245 6.25 4.27 -37.27
N PRO A 246 5.75 3.27 -38.04
CA PRO A 246 4.62 2.46 -37.61
C PRO A 246 4.85 1.67 -36.32
N GLU A 247 6.08 1.20 -36.07
CA GLU A 247 6.38 0.43 -34.86
C GLU A 247 6.46 1.34 -33.63
N ALA A 248 7.11 2.50 -33.77
CA ALA A 248 7.18 3.50 -32.71
C ALA A 248 5.80 4.10 -32.39
N ALA A 249 4.94 4.33 -33.38
CA ALA A 249 3.57 4.80 -33.20
C ALA A 249 2.72 3.82 -32.37
N VAL A 250 2.82 2.52 -32.69
CA VAL A 250 2.14 1.46 -31.91
C VAL A 250 2.68 1.41 -30.48
N GLY A 251 4.00 1.50 -30.32
CA GLY A 251 4.66 1.56 -29.01
C GLY A 251 4.17 2.74 -28.17
N LEU A 252 4.17 3.95 -28.74
CA LEU A 252 3.75 5.18 -28.07
C LEU A 252 2.28 5.11 -27.64
N SER A 253 1.42 4.59 -28.50
CA SER A 253 0.00 4.38 -28.21
C SER A 253 -0.20 3.40 -27.05
N LYS A 254 0.54 2.28 -27.03
CA LYS A 254 0.48 1.31 -25.94
C LYS A 254 1.00 1.88 -24.63
N LEU A 255 2.12 2.60 -24.65
CA LEU A 255 2.71 3.27 -23.48
C LEU A 255 1.71 4.25 -22.86
N ARG A 256 1.10 5.11 -23.68
CA ARG A 256 0.07 6.07 -23.27
C ARG A 256 -1.13 5.37 -22.65
N ARG A 257 -1.63 4.31 -23.30
CA ARG A 257 -2.78 3.54 -22.84
C ARG A 257 -2.53 2.95 -21.45
N VAL A 258 -1.39 2.28 -21.25
CA VAL A 258 -1.06 1.63 -19.96
C VAL A 258 -0.90 2.67 -18.85
N LEU A 259 -0.22 3.79 -19.10
CA LEU A 259 -0.03 4.85 -18.11
C LEU A 259 -1.34 5.58 -17.74
N ALA A 260 -2.40 5.44 -18.54
CA ALA A 260 -3.73 5.99 -18.26
C ALA A 260 -4.67 4.98 -17.56
N MET A 261 -4.30 3.70 -17.46
CA MET A 261 -5.15 2.69 -16.82
C MET A 261 -5.18 2.86 -15.31
N GLN A 262 -6.36 2.62 -14.72
CA GLN A 262 -6.52 2.56 -13.26
C GLN A 262 -5.92 1.28 -12.65
N SER A 263 -5.84 0.20 -13.42
CA SER A 263 -5.31 -1.11 -12.97
C SER A 263 -4.40 -1.73 -14.05
N PRO A 264 -3.21 -1.16 -14.32
CA PRO A 264 -2.31 -1.53 -15.43
C PRO A 264 -1.50 -2.82 -15.19
N TRP A 265 -1.87 -3.59 -14.19
CA TRP A 265 -1.04 -4.58 -13.52
C TRP A 265 -0.43 -5.66 -14.40
N ASN A 266 -1.17 -6.11 -15.41
CA ASN A 266 -0.73 -7.18 -16.31
C ASN A 266 0.14 -6.65 -17.47
N ASP A 267 0.15 -5.33 -17.70
CA ASP A 267 0.86 -4.71 -18.82
C ASP A 267 2.23 -4.14 -18.39
N LEU A 268 2.53 -4.09 -17.09
CA LEU A 268 3.74 -3.44 -16.57
C LEU A 268 5.05 -4.08 -17.04
N GLU A 269 5.07 -5.40 -17.22
CA GLU A 269 6.29 -6.14 -17.56
C GLU A 269 6.85 -5.73 -18.93
N CYS A 270 5.99 -5.41 -19.89
CA CYS A 270 6.39 -5.11 -21.27
C CYS A 270 6.74 -3.63 -21.51
N MET A 271 6.64 -2.77 -20.49
CA MET A 271 6.80 -1.31 -20.64
C MET A 271 8.21 -0.90 -21.02
N ASP A 272 9.22 -1.57 -20.45
CA ASP A 272 10.63 -1.29 -20.76
C ASP A 272 10.99 -1.71 -22.20
N ASP A 273 10.41 -2.81 -22.69
CA ASP A 273 10.58 -3.25 -24.08
C ASP A 273 9.95 -2.26 -25.05
N ILE A 274 8.76 -1.74 -24.73
CA ILE A 274 8.08 -0.71 -25.53
C ILE A 274 8.96 0.54 -25.63
N ILE A 275 9.49 1.03 -24.50
CA ILE A 275 10.36 2.20 -24.49
C ILE A 275 11.63 1.95 -25.30
N SER A 276 12.21 0.75 -25.18
CA SER A 276 13.43 0.38 -25.91
C SER A 276 13.24 0.37 -27.43
N ARG A 277 12.02 0.13 -27.93
CA ARG A 277 11.69 0.21 -29.37
C ARG A 277 11.46 1.64 -29.86
N ILE A 278 10.84 2.49 -29.04
CA ILE A 278 10.57 3.89 -29.40
C ILE A 278 11.86 4.73 -29.33
N LYS A 279 12.74 4.42 -28.38
CA LYS A 279 13.91 5.25 -28.06
C LYS A 279 14.86 5.50 -29.24
N PRO A 280 15.26 4.53 -30.07
CA PRO A 280 16.11 4.78 -31.23
C PRO A 280 15.48 5.74 -32.24
N VAL A 281 14.17 5.63 -32.48
CA VAL A 281 13.41 6.51 -33.37
C VAL A 281 13.37 7.93 -32.80
N TYR A 282 13.06 8.06 -31.51
CA TYR A 282 13.10 9.33 -30.81
C TYR A 282 14.49 9.98 -30.83
N ASP A 283 15.55 9.22 -30.54
CA ASP A 283 16.92 9.74 -30.53
C ASP A 283 17.33 10.22 -31.93
N ARG A 284 16.97 9.48 -32.99
CA ARG A 284 17.16 9.91 -34.39
C ARG A 284 16.46 11.23 -34.68
N ILE A 285 15.15 11.33 -34.40
CA ILE A 285 14.35 12.55 -34.67
C ILE A 285 14.91 13.74 -33.91
N ARG A 286 15.25 13.55 -32.63
CA ARG A 286 15.84 14.58 -31.78
C ARG A 286 17.15 15.10 -32.39
N ASP A 287 18.02 14.20 -32.82
CA ASP A 287 19.32 14.56 -33.38
C ASP A 287 19.17 15.21 -34.76
N GLU A 288 18.22 14.76 -35.59
CA GLU A 288 17.88 15.39 -36.87
C GLU A 288 17.37 16.82 -36.69
N ARG A 289 16.40 17.05 -35.79
CA ARG A 289 15.89 18.39 -35.46
C ARG A 289 17.01 19.30 -34.93
N PHE A 290 17.87 18.77 -34.06
CA PHE A 290 19.01 19.52 -33.56
C PHE A 290 19.98 19.92 -34.68
N ASN A 291 20.36 18.97 -35.54
CA ASN A 291 21.29 19.21 -36.64
C ASN A 291 20.73 20.22 -37.65
N MET A 292 19.42 20.18 -37.94
CA MET A 292 18.75 21.18 -38.78
C MET A 292 18.82 22.56 -38.14
N LEU A 293 18.41 22.70 -36.88
CA LEU A 293 18.46 23.97 -36.16
C LEU A 293 19.89 24.53 -36.07
N GLN A 294 20.87 23.67 -35.82
CA GLN A 294 22.28 24.04 -35.76
C GLN A 294 22.77 24.58 -37.11
N ARG A 295 22.47 23.88 -38.22
CA ARG A 295 22.81 24.34 -39.57
C ARG A 295 22.16 25.67 -39.90
N ASP A 296 20.87 25.82 -39.65
CA ASP A 296 20.13 27.05 -39.95
C ASP A 296 20.69 28.24 -39.16
N THR A 297 20.98 28.05 -37.87
CA THR A 297 21.56 29.09 -37.03
C THR A 297 22.97 29.47 -37.47
N LEU A 298 23.81 28.49 -37.84
CA LEU A 298 25.14 28.76 -38.39
C LEU A 298 25.08 29.50 -39.72
N LEU A 299 24.13 29.16 -40.60
CA LEU A 299 23.90 29.90 -41.84
C LEU A 299 23.49 31.36 -41.57
N GLN A 300 22.60 31.59 -40.60
CA GLN A 300 22.21 32.94 -40.19
C GLN A 300 23.41 33.76 -39.69
N ILE A 301 24.24 33.18 -38.82
CA ILE A 301 25.41 33.87 -38.27
C ILE A 301 26.47 34.12 -39.35
N ASN A 302 26.69 33.17 -40.27
CA ASN A 302 27.60 33.39 -41.39
C ASN A 302 27.14 34.57 -42.26
N ARG A 303 25.84 34.68 -42.56
CA ARG A 303 25.29 35.84 -43.28
C ARG A 303 25.47 37.15 -42.53
N MET A 304 25.30 37.14 -41.20
CA MET A 304 25.57 38.32 -40.35
C MET A 304 27.05 38.73 -40.44
N ILE A 305 27.98 37.78 -40.32
CA ILE A 305 29.42 38.02 -40.43
C ILE A 305 29.77 38.55 -41.83
N GLU A 306 29.25 37.96 -42.89
CA GLU A 306 29.45 38.41 -44.28
C GLU A 306 28.94 39.84 -44.48
N THR A 307 27.76 40.16 -43.95
CA THR A 307 27.17 41.51 -44.04
C THR A 307 28.05 42.55 -43.35
N ILE A 308 28.45 42.31 -42.10
CA ILE A 308 29.34 43.22 -41.36
C ILE A 308 30.70 43.33 -42.06
N SER A 309 31.25 42.22 -42.56
CA SER A 309 32.54 42.23 -43.27
C SER A 309 32.48 43.10 -44.53
N GLY A 310 31.42 42.97 -45.35
CA GLY A 310 31.22 43.80 -46.53
C GLY A 310 31.03 45.28 -46.20
N LEU A 311 30.29 45.61 -45.13
CA LEU A 311 30.16 46.99 -44.68
C LEU A 311 31.50 47.59 -44.21
N LEU A 312 32.29 46.82 -43.46
CA LEU A 312 33.63 47.23 -43.01
C LEU A 312 34.61 47.43 -44.17
N GLU A 313 34.49 46.63 -45.23
CA GLU A 313 35.29 46.77 -46.45
C GLU A 313 34.93 48.06 -47.20
N ASN A 314 33.63 48.37 -47.32
CA ASN A 314 33.13 49.59 -47.97
C ASN A 314 33.61 50.88 -47.29
N VAL A 315 33.72 50.88 -45.95
CA VAL A 315 34.24 52.02 -45.18
C VAL A 315 35.77 51.98 -44.98
N HIS A 316 36.45 51.01 -45.59
CA HIS A 316 37.90 50.80 -45.45
C HIS A 316 38.37 50.78 -43.97
N ALA A 317 37.61 50.08 -43.11
CA ALA A 317 37.87 50.04 -41.67
C ALA A 317 39.25 49.44 -41.35
N ARG A 318 39.91 50.00 -40.32
CA ARG A 318 41.17 49.48 -39.76
C ARG A 318 40.96 48.10 -39.11
N ASP A 319 42.00 47.27 -39.12
CA ASP A 319 41.96 45.88 -38.61
C ASP A 319 41.49 45.77 -37.15
N ALA A 320 41.85 46.74 -36.31
CA ALA A 320 41.38 46.77 -34.92
C ALA A 320 39.86 46.86 -34.82
N VAL A 321 39.23 47.71 -35.65
CA VAL A 321 37.77 47.89 -35.66
C VAL A 321 37.08 46.67 -36.25
N ARG A 322 37.64 46.08 -37.32
CA ARG A 322 37.15 44.83 -37.90
C ARG A 322 37.13 43.70 -36.86
N ASN A 323 38.21 43.57 -36.09
CA ASN A 323 38.30 42.56 -35.04
C ASN A 323 37.27 42.82 -33.94
N THR A 324 37.13 44.07 -33.47
CA THR A 324 36.14 44.43 -32.44
C THR A 324 34.70 44.15 -32.89
N ALA A 325 34.35 44.43 -34.14
CA ALA A 325 33.00 44.20 -34.66
C ALA A 325 32.67 42.71 -34.87
N LEU A 326 33.63 41.87 -35.28
CA LEU A 326 33.36 40.49 -35.67
C LEU A 326 33.64 39.44 -34.58
N VAL A 327 34.46 39.75 -33.58
CA VAL A 327 34.95 38.74 -32.62
C VAL A 327 33.82 38.04 -31.86
N GLU A 328 32.78 38.76 -31.45
CA GLU A 328 31.66 38.18 -30.70
C GLU A 328 30.82 37.25 -31.56
N LEU A 329 30.50 37.64 -32.81
CA LEU A 329 29.81 36.75 -33.76
C LEU A 329 30.63 35.48 -34.06
N GLN A 330 31.95 35.61 -34.19
CA GLN A 330 32.84 34.46 -34.41
C GLN A 330 32.91 33.53 -33.19
N LYS A 331 32.91 34.08 -31.97
CA LYS A 331 32.83 33.28 -30.73
C LYS A 331 31.52 32.52 -30.64
N ILE A 332 30.40 33.18 -30.94
CA ILE A 332 29.07 32.55 -30.92
C ILE A 332 28.98 31.44 -31.97
N LYS A 333 29.51 31.67 -33.18
CA LYS A 333 29.62 30.64 -34.22
C LYS A 333 30.34 29.38 -33.70
N LYS A 334 31.53 29.54 -33.13
CA LYS A 334 32.31 28.42 -32.55
C LYS A 334 31.56 27.73 -31.41
N ALA A 335 30.85 28.49 -30.58
CA ALA A 335 30.06 27.92 -29.50
C ALA A 335 28.92 27.04 -30.04
N ILE A 336 28.24 27.45 -31.11
CA ILE A 336 27.17 26.67 -31.74
C ILE A 336 27.74 25.43 -32.46
N GLU A 337 28.90 25.53 -33.12
CA GLU A 337 29.57 24.38 -33.77
C GLU A 337 29.90 23.26 -32.79
N LEU A 338 30.20 23.61 -31.53
CA LEU A 338 30.52 22.66 -30.45
C LEU A 338 29.31 22.23 -29.61
N ASP A 339 28.12 22.79 -29.88
CA ASP A 339 26.93 22.52 -29.08
C ASP A 339 26.39 21.10 -29.30
N ARG A 340 25.56 20.63 -28.36
CA ARG A 340 24.95 19.29 -28.39
C ARG A 340 23.42 19.37 -28.23
N PRO A 341 22.67 18.32 -28.63
CA PRO A 341 21.24 18.25 -28.39
C PRO A 341 20.86 18.54 -26.93
N GLY A 342 19.93 19.48 -26.72
CA GLY A 342 19.57 19.99 -25.39
C GLY A 342 20.42 21.18 -24.91
N GLY A 343 21.28 21.72 -25.78
CA GLY A 343 22.18 22.84 -25.53
C GLY A 343 21.56 24.24 -25.64
N LEU A 344 22.41 25.24 -25.87
CA LEU A 344 22.09 26.65 -25.73
C LEU A 344 21.73 27.36 -27.04
N ILE A 345 21.61 26.64 -28.18
CA ILE A 345 21.39 27.24 -29.51
C ILE A 345 20.33 28.35 -29.50
N SER A 346 19.17 28.13 -28.88
CA SER A 346 18.11 29.15 -28.82
C SER A 346 18.56 30.44 -28.12
N LYS A 347 19.30 30.31 -27.00
CA LYS A 347 19.88 31.45 -26.29
C LYS A 347 21.01 32.10 -27.08
N GLN A 348 21.85 31.31 -27.75
CA GLN A 348 22.95 31.81 -28.57
C GLN A 348 22.45 32.60 -29.78
N ARG A 349 21.28 32.24 -30.32
CA ARG A 349 20.63 32.98 -31.40
C ARG A 349 20.24 34.40 -30.97
N GLU A 350 19.62 34.57 -29.81
CA GLU A 350 19.28 35.91 -29.27
C GLU A 350 20.55 36.75 -29.03
N ILE A 351 21.60 36.13 -28.49
CA ILE A 351 22.88 36.80 -28.27
C ILE A 351 23.53 37.18 -29.61
N ALA A 352 23.42 36.35 -30.65
CA ALA A 352 23.92 36.64 -31.99
C ALA A 352 23.24 37.87 -32.60
N GLU A 353 21.93 38.00 -32.45
CA GLU A 353 21.17 39.17 -32.93
C GLU A 353 21.65 40.46 -32.25
N GLN A 354 21.82 40.45 -30.93
CA GLN A 354 22.37 41.60 -30.19
C GLN A 354 23.82 41.92 -30.57
N ALA A 355 24.64 40.90 -30.80
CA ALA A 355 26.03 41.07 -31.24
C ALA A 355 26.09 41.68 -32.64
N PHE A 356 25.16 41.30 -33.52
CA PHE A 356 25.04 41.85 -34.87
C PHE A 356 24.66 43.34 -34.85
N GLU A 357 23.66 43.74 -34.05
CA GLU A 357 23.28 45.16 -33.90
C GLU A 357 24.46 46.01 -33.40
N LYS A 358 25.17 45.55 -32.35
CA LYS A 358 26.37 46.24 -31.87
C LYS A 358 27.45 46.35 -32.93
N ALA A 359 27.63 45.32 -33.76
CA ALA A 359 28.57 45.36 -34.87
C ALA A 359 28.16 46.38 -35.95
N GLN A 360 26.86 46.52 -36.23
CA GLN A 360 26.35 47.56 -37.13
C GLN A 360 26.60 48.96 -36.57
N ASP A 361 26.38 49.19 -35.27
CA ASP A 361 26.67 50.48 -34.62
C ASP A 361 28.16 50.86 -34.74
N ILE A 362 29.06 49.89 -34.56
CA ILE A 362 30.51 50.09 -34.73
C ILE A 362 30.84 50.49 -36.16
N VAL A 363 30.22 49.84 -37.15
CA VAL A 363 30.40 50.18 -38.57
C VAL A 363 29.90 51.60 -38.86
N LEU A 364 28.71 51.95 -38.37
CA LEU A 364 28.12 53.28 -38.55
C LEU A 364 28.99 54.37 -37.93
N SER A 365 29.70 54.07 -36.83
CA SER A 365 30.64 55.01 -36.22
C SER A 365 31.94 55.22 -37.02
N GLN A 366 32.20 54.43 -38.07
CA GLN A 366 33.34 54.59 -38.98
C GLN A 366 32.95 55.21 -40.33
N SER A 367 31.64 55.30 -40.60
CA SER A 367 31.07 55.96 -41.78
C SER A 367 31.06 57.47 -41.57
#